data_AF-A0A952BEH0-F1
#
_entry.id   AF-A0A952BEH0-F1
#
_cell.length_a   1.000
_cell.length_b   1.000
_cell.length_c   1.000
_cell.angle_alpha   90.00
_cell.angle_beta   90.00
_cell.angle_gamma   90.00
#
_symmetry.space_group_name_H-M   'P 1'
#
loop_
_entity.id
_entity.type
_entity.pdbx_description
1 polymer ?
#
loop_
_entity_poly.entity_id
_entity_poly.type
_entity_poly.pdbx_seq_one_letter_code
_entity_poly.pdbx_strand_id
1 'polypeptide(L)'
;MSNYHVLKVSDKKDSANVAYHVGVPSENNVAGVNLRSAVSQSLSGVSPSQVPWLQGDFSIEYAGLQSGVTYEHVESIRFNANLSNANKQLAIDGRFTELVTSIPNKIRARFKFWGLNRDVP
;
A
#
# COMPACT_ATOMS: atom_id res chain seq x y z
N MET A 1 -13.83 -2.36 1.52
CA MET A 1 -12.48 -1.78 1.40
C MET A 1 -12.06 -2.01 -0.04
N SER A 2 -11.69 -0.94 -0.74
CA SER A 2 -11.23 -1.02 -2.13
C SER A 2 -9.80 -1.54 -2.20
N ASN A 3 -9.49 -2.33 -3.23
CA ASN A 3 -8.12 -2.82 -3.47
C ASN A 3 -7.19 -1.71 -3.99
N TYR A 4 -7.75 -0.70 -4.66
CA TYR A 4 -7.01 0.44 -5.15
C TYR A 4 -7.93 1.64 -5.45
N HIS A 5 -7.31 2.82 -5.59
CA HIS A 5 -7.92 4.06 -6.07
C HIS A 5 -7.10 4.64 -7.22
N VAL A 6 -7.76 5.03 -8.32
CA VAL A 6 -7.09 5.75 -9.41
C VAL A 6 -7.09 7.24 -9.07
N LEU A 7 -5.90 7.82 -8.91
CA LEU A 7 -5.72 9.22 -8.52
C LEU A 7 -5.79 10.17 -9.72
N LYS A 8 -5.11 9.81 -10.80
CA LYS A 8 -5.02 10.61 -12.02
C LYS A 8 -4.70 9.74 -13.23
N VAL A 9 -5.34 10.01 -14.35
CA VAL A 9 -4.95 9.47 -15.66
C VAL A 9 -4.16 10.54 -16.41
N SER A 10 -3.12 10.17 -17.15
CA SER A 10 -2.37 11.10 -18.00
C SER A 10 -3.26 11.67 -19.10
N ASP A 11 -2.94 12.88 -19.58
CA ASP A 11 -3.70 13.51 -20.67
C ASP A 11 -3.63 12.69 -21.97
N LYS A 12 -2.52 11.96 -22.15
CA LYS A 12 -2.31 11.02 -23.27
C LYS A 12 -3.05 9.68 -23.09
N LYS A 13 -3.67 9.46 -21.93
CA LYS A 13 -4.43 8.25 -21.57
C LYS A 13 -3.61 6.96 -21.67
N ASP A 14 -2.30 7.07 -21.54
CA ASP A 14 -1.30 6.00 -21.61
C ASP A 14 -0.75 5.58 -20.23
N SER A 15 -1.18 6.26 -19.17
CA SER A 15 -0.79 5.94 -17.81
C SER A 15 -1.82 6.41 -16.78
N ALA A 16 -1.82 5.75 -15.62
CA ALA A 16 -2.61 6.13 -14.46
C ALA A 16 -1.76 6.04 -13.19
N ASN A 17 -1.86 7.05 -12.33
CA ASN A 17 -1.33 7.00 -10.97
C ASN A 17 -2.37 6.31 -10.08
N VAL A 18 -1.98 5.24 -9.40
CA VAL A 18 -2.87 4.36 -8.66
C VAL A 18 -2.32 4.16 -7.24
N ALA A 19 -3.19 4.32 -6.25
CA ALA A 19 -2.93 3.98 -4.85
C ALA A 19 -3.50 2.57 -4.58
N TYR A 20 -2.62 1.59 -4.35
CA TYR A 20 -2.99 0.21 -4.05
C TYR A 20 -2.98 -0.06 -2.55
N HIS A 21 -3.98 -0.77 -2.04
CA HIS A 21 -4.08 -1.16 -0.64
C HIS A 21 -3.76 -2.63 -0.47
N VAL A 22 -2.59 -2.93 0.09
CA VAL A 22 -2.14 -4.31 0.30
C VAL A 22 -2.19 -4.66 1.77
N GLY A 23 -2.73 -5.84 2.08
CA GLY A 23 -2.80 -6.35 3.45
C GLY A 23 -1.42 -6.58 4.05
N VAL A 24 -1.23 -6.10 5.28
CA VAL A 24 -0.02 -6.35 6.06
C VAL A 24 -0.18 -7.65 6.85
N PRO A 25 0.78 -8.59 6.76
CA PRO A 25 0.72 -9.84 7.52
C PRO A 25 0.62 -9.60 9.02
N SER A 26 -0.22 -10.39 9.70
CA SER A 26 -0.32 -10.39 11.16
C SER A 26 0.70 -11.35 11.77
N GLU A 27 1.97 -11.03 11.60
CA GLU A 27 3.10 -11.79 12.17
C GLU A 27 4.04 -10.83 12.92
N ASN A 28 4.90 -11.39 13.77
CA ASN A 28 5.87 -10.63 14.53
C ASN A 28 7.24 -10.62 13.84
N ASN A 29 7.99 -9.53 13.99
CA ASN A 29 9.38 -9.45 13.60
C ASN A 29 10.32 -10.08 14.65
N VAL A 30 11.65 -9.94 14.46
CA VAL A 30 12.65 -10.50 15.38
C VAL A 30 12.58 -9.89 16.79
N ALA A 31 12.08 -8.66 16.92
CA ALA A 31 11.90 -7.99 18.21
C ALA A 31 10.56 -8.34 18.90
N GLY A 32 9.76 -9.25 18.32
CA GLY A 32 8.43 -9.57 18.83
C GLY A 32 7.37 -8.51 18.53
N VAL A 33 7.68 -7.48 17.76
CA VAL A 33 6.74 -6.42 17.36
C VAL A 33 5.93 -6.91 16.16
N ASN A 34 4.60 -6.80 16.25
CA ASN A 34 3.71 -7.13 15.14
C ASN A 34 3.97 -6.20 13.95
N LEU A 35 4.05 -6.74 12.73
CA LEU A 35 4.35 -5.96 11.52
C LEU A 35 3.31 -4.86 11.27
N ARG A 36 2.04 -5.05 11.62
CA ARG A 36 1.00 -4.01 11.50
C ARG A 36 1.28 -2.85 12.44
N SER A 37 1.68 -3.15 13.68
CA SER A 37 2.11 -2.13 14.65
C SER A 37 3.36 -1.38 14.19
N ALA A 38 4.35 -2.10 13.63
CA ALA A 38 5.55 -1.48 13.08
C ALA A 38 5.23 -0.54 11.90
N VAL A 39 4.33 -0.95 11.00
CA VAL A 39 3.84 -0.11 9.89
C VAL A 39 3.13 1.13 10.44
N SER A 40 2.16 0.97 11.34
CA SER A 40 1.42 2.07 11.96
C SER A 40 2.35 3.09 12.65
N GLN A 41 3.32 2.61 13.42
CA GLN A 41 4.34 3.45 14.06
C GLN A 41 5.18 4.20 13.03
N SER A 42 5.57 3.55 11.93
CA SER A 42 6.37 4.18 10.87
C SER A 42 5.62 5.27 10.10
N LEU A 43 4.29 5.24 10.11
CA LEU A 43 3.41 6.24 9.50
C LEU A 43 2.98 7.33 10.49
N SER A 44 3.38 7.24 11.77
CA SER A 44 3.02 8.23 12.77
C SER A 44 3.60 9.60 12.41
N GLY A 45 2.74 10.62 12.33
CA GLY A 45 3.13 11.99 11.96
C GLY A 45 3.12 12.30 10.47
N VAL A 46 2.74 11.35 9.61
CA VAL A 46 2.48 11.58 8.18
C VAL A 46 1.05 11.18 7.82
N SER A 47 0.51 11.71 6.70
CA SER A 47 -0.76 11.22 6.19
C SER A 47 -0.61 9.75 5.78
N PRO A 48 -1.47 8.84 6.26
CA PRO A 48 -1.41 7.41 5.93
C PRO A 48 -1.86 7.12 4.50
N SER A 49 -2.43 8.10 3.79
CA SER A 49 -2.93 7.96 2.43
C SER A 49 -2.62 9.19 1.57
N GLN A 50 -2.40 8.95 0.28
CA GLN A 50 -2.30 9.94 -0.80
C GLN A 50 -3.65 10.15 -1.51
N VAL A 51 -4.70 9.40 -1.17
CA VAL A 51 -6.05 9.55 -1.71
C VAL A 51 -6.78 10.66 -0.92
N PRO A 52 -7.00 11.87 -1.49
CA PRO A 52 -7.41 13.05 -0.71
C PRO A 52 -8.77 12.93 -0.03
N TRP A 53 -9.68 12.17 -0.62
CA TRP A 53 -11.06 11.99 -0.12
C TRP A 53 -11.22 10.77 0.79
N LEU A 54 -10.18 9.95 0.97
CA LEU A 54 -10.30 8.66 1.65
C LEU A 54 -10.74 8.80 3.11
N GLN A 55 -10.24 9.81 3.81
CA GLN A 55 -10.58 10.06 5.21
C GLN A 55 -12.07 10.40 5.39
N GLY A 56 -12.65 11.18 4.47
CA GLY A 56 -14.04 11.62 4.53
C GLY A 56 -15.03 10.56 4.04
N ASP A 57 -14.72 9.95 2.90
CA ASP A 57 -15.68 9.09 2.18
C ASP A 57 -15.55 7.61 2.57
N PHE A 58 -14.38 7.19 3.04
CA PHE A 58 -14.06 5.79 3.31
C PHE A 58 -13.30 5.63 4.65
N SER A 59 -13.90 6.14 5.73
CA SER A 59 -13.27 6.19 7.07
C SER A 59 -12.76 4.84 7.59
N ILE A 60 -13.43 3.72 7.29
CA ILE A 60 -12.99 2.37 7.67
C ILE A 60 -11.68 1.99 6.95
N GLU A 61 -11.55 2.36 5.68
CA GLU A 61 -10.36 2.10 4.87
C GLU A 61 -9.19 2.94 5.33
N TYR A 62 -9.46 4.22 5.59
CA TYR A 62 -8.48 5.13 6.19
C TYR A 62 -8.00 4.63 7.56
N ALA A 63 -8.91 4.14 8.42
CA ALA A 63 -8.55 3.53 9.71
C ALA A 63 -7.70 2.24 9.54
N GLY A 64 -7.93 1.47 8.48
CA GLY A 64 -7.10 0.32 8.11
C GLY A 64 -5.65 0.71 7.81
N LEU A 65 -5.44 1.83 7.11
CA LEU A 65 -4.10 2.38 6.85
C LEU A 65 -3.46 2.94 8.12
N GLN A 66 -4.22 3.66 8.96
CA GLN A 66 -3.73 4.21 10.23
C GLN A 66 -3.27 3.12 11.20
N SER A 67 -4.04 2.03 11.29
CA SER A 67 -3.72 0.88 12.15
C SER A 67 -2.66 -0.05 11.56
N GLY A 68 -2.21 0.19 10.33
CA GLY A 68 -1.24 -0.64 9.62
C GLY A 68 -1.77 -2.02 9.23
N VAL A 69 -3.10 -2.22 9.24
CA VAL A 69 -3.74 -3.45 8.72
C VAL A 69 -3.55 -3.54 7.21
N THR A 70 -3.64 -2.38 6.54
CA THR A 70 -3.31 -2.20 5.12
C THR A 70 -2.16 -1.23 4.97
N TYR A 71 -1.44 -1.35 3.87
CA TYR A 71 -0.37 -0.45 3.45
C TYR A 71 -0.70 0.11 2.07
N GLU A 72 -0.56 1.42 1.91
CA GLU A 72 -0.77 2.10 0.62
C GLU A 72 0.53 2.10 -0.20
N HIS A 73 0.48 1.53 -1.40
CA HIS A 73 1.53 1.63 -2.39
C HIS A 73 1.05 2.46 -3.58
N VAL A 74 1.68 3.61 -3.82
CA VAL A 74 1.35 4.48 -4.95
C VAL A 74 2.35 4.26 -6.07
N GLU A 75 1.86 3.96 -7.26
CA GLU A 75 2.69 3.88 -8.47
C GLU A 75 1.95 4.30 -9.74
N SER A 76 2.71 4.66 -10.77
CA SER A 76 2.18 4.93 -12.10
C SER A 76 2.22 3.68 -12.96
N ILE A 77 1.05 3.21 -13.38
CA ILE A 77 0.91 2.13 -14.36
C ILE A 77 0.91 2.72 -15.75
N ARG A 78 1.68 2.11 -16.66
CA ARG A 78 1.67 2.43 -18.09
C ARG A 78 0.89 1.38 -18.85
N PHE A 79 0.14 1.83 -19.85
CA PHE A 79 -0.60 0.97 -20.77
C PHE A 79 -0.73 1.65 -22.13
N ASN A 80 -1.11 0.91 -23.16
CA ASN A 80 -1.35 1.50 -24.47
C ASN A 80 -2.60 2.39 -24.43
N ALA A 81 -2.48 3.62 -24.92
CA ALA A 81 -3.55 4.62 -24.90
C ALA A 81 -4.83 4.16 -25.61
N ASN A 82 -4.69 3.34 -26.65
CA ASN A 82 -5.78 2.84 -27.49
C ASN A 82 -6.48 1.60 -26.91
N LEU A 83 -6.02 1.07 -25.77
CA LEU A 83 -6.71 -0.01 -25.09
C LEU A 83 -8.10 0.44 -24.64
N SER A 84 -9.05 -0.50 -24.68
CA SER A 84 -10.35 -0.31 -24.03
C SER A 84 -10.16 -0.07 -22.53
N ASN A 85 -11.12 0.61 -21.90
CA ASN A 85 -11.09 0.82 -20.45
C ASN A 85 -11.03 -0.51 -19.68
N ALA A 86 -11.70 -1.56 -20.18
CA ALA A 86 -11.63 -2.90 -19.61
C ALA A 86 -10.19 -3.46 -19.61
N ASN A 87 -9.45 -3.32 -20.71
CA ASN A 87 -8.07 -3.80 -20.78
C ASN A 87 -7.11 -2.97 -19.91
N LYS A 88 -7.37 -1.66 -19.75
CA LYS A 88 -6.61 -0.82 -18.81
C LYS A 88 -6.87 -1.23 -17.37
N GLN A 89 -8.12 -1.54 -17.03
CA GLN A 89 -8.48 -2.09 -15.73
C GLN A 89 -7.80 -3.43 -15.47
N LEU A 90 -7.81 -4.35 -16.44
CA LEU A 90 -7.10 -5.64 -16.32
C LEU A 90 -5.60 -5.46 -16.05
N ALA A 91 -4.96 -4.43 -16.61
CA ALA A 91 -3.57 -4.12 -16.30
C ALA A 91 -3.37 -3.66 -14.85
N ILE A 92 -4.29 -2.83 -14.33
CA ILE A 92 -4.28 -2.37 -12.93
C ILE A 92 -4.53 -3.56 -11.98
N ASP A 93 -5.48 -4.43 -12.30
CA ASP A 93 -5.82 -5.62 -11.52
C ASP A 93 -4.68 -6.66 -11.51
N GLY A 94 -4.05 -6.87 -12.68
CA GLY A 94 -2.86 -7.71 -12.81
C GLY A 94 -1.73 -7.20 -11.93
N ARG A 95 -1.51 -5.88 -11.91
CA ARG A 95 -0.51 -5.28 -11.03
C ARG A 95 -0.84 -5.47 -9.55
N PHE A 96 -2.10 -5.28 -9.15
CA PHE A 96 -2.50 -5.56 -7.76
C PHE A 96 -2.15 -6.99 -7.34
N THR A 97 -2.38 -7.96 -8.21
CA THR A 97 -2.04 -9.38 -7.95
C THR A 97 -0.54 -9.58 -7.66
N GLU A 98 0.35 -8.89 -8.39
CA GLU A 98 1.80 -8.91 -8.12
C GLU A 98 2.15 -8.23 -6.78
N LEU A 99 1.46 -7.13 -6.46
CA LEU A 99 1.70 -6.36 -5.23
C LEU A 99 1.29 -7.12 -3.97
N VAL A 100 0.22 -7.93 -4.03
CA VAL A 100 -0.24 -8.76 -2.90
C VAL A 100 0.85 -9.72 -2.40
N THR A 101 1.79 -10.12 -3.26
CA THR A 101 2.93 -10.95 -2.84
C THR A 101 4.17 -10.10 -2.53
N SER A 102 4.47 -9.10 -3.35
CA SER A 102 5.73 -8.36 -3.25
C SER A 102 5.77 -7.36 -2.08
N ILE A 103 4.67 -6.68 -1.77
CA ILE A 103 4.61 -5.68 -0.70
C ILE A 103 4.77 -6.32 0.69
N PRO A 104 4.08 -7.43 1.04
CA PRO A 104 4.32 -8.10 2.32
C PRO A 104 5.77 -8.51 2.53
N ASN A 105 6.45 -8.99 1.48
CA ASN A 105 7.87 -9.35 1.56
C ASN A 105 8.78 -8.13 1.78
N LYS A 106 8.48 -7.00 1.14
CA LYS A 106 9.18 -5.73 1.39
C LYS A 106 8.97 -5.25 2.83
N ILE A 107 7.75 -5.38 3.36
CA ILE A 107 7.43 -5.02 4.76
C ILE A 107 8.22 -5.91 5.73
N ARG A 108 8.21 -7.23 5.54
CA ARG A 108 9.02 -8.18 6.33
C ARG A 108 10.49 -7.79 6.36
N ALA A 109 11.06 -7.48 5.19
CA ALA A 109 12.46 -7.08 5.10
C ALA A 109 12.73 -5.75 5.80
N ARG A 110 11.89 -4.73 5.55
CA ARG A 110 12.03 -3.38 6.12
C ARG A 110 11.95 -3.37 7.64
N PHE A 111 11.02 -4.13 8.22
CA PHE A 111 10.74 -4.12 9.66
C PHE A 111 11.33 -5.31 10.41
N LYS A 112 12.19 -6.13 9.79
CA LYS A 112 12.77 -7.35 10.38
C LYS A 112 13.35 -7.14 11.78
N PHE A 113 14.04 -6.02 11.99
CA PHE A 113 14.70 -5.67 13.25
C PHE A 113 14.11 -4.41 13.91
N TRP A 114 12.95 -3.93 13.45
CA TRP A 114 12.32 -2.74 14.01
C TRP A 114 12.00 -2.92 15.49
N GLY A 115 12.40 -1.95 16.32
CA GLY A 115 12.20 -2.01 17.77
C GLY A 115 13.14 -2.97 18.51
N LEU A 116 14.12 -3.59 17.83
CA LEU A 116 15.13 -4.41 18.52
C LEU A 116 16.11 -3.50 19.27
N ASN A 117 16.17 -3.67 20.58
CA ASN A 117 17.22 -3.10 21.44
C ASN A 117 18.15 -4.23 21.88
N ARG A 118 19.47 -4.01 21.79
CA ARG A 118 20.48 -4.99 22.19
C ARG A 118 21.70 -4.29 22.76
N ASP A 119 22.09 -4.65 23.97
CA ASP A 119 23.40 -4.31 24.52
C ASP A 119 24.41 -5.38 24.10
N VAL A 120 25.49 -4.96 23.44
CA VAL A 120 26.57 -5.85 22.96
C VAL A 120 27.78 -5.65 23.87
N PRO A 121 28.33 -6.72 24.50
CA PRO A 121 29.54 -6.65 25.33
C PRO A 121 30.81 -6.29 24.54
#